data_AF-A0A1X7LMZ4-F1
#
_entry.id   AF-A0A1X7LMZ4-F1
#
_cell.length_a   1.000
_cell.length_b   1.000
_cell.length_c   1.000
_cell.angle_alpha   90.00
_cell.angle_beta   90.00
_cell.angle_gamma   90.00
#
_symmetry.space_group_name_H-M   'P 1'
#
loop_
_entity.id
_entity.type
_entity.pdbx_description
1 polymer ?
#
loop_
_entity_poly.entity_id
_entity_poly.type
_entity_poly.pdbx_seq_one_letter_code
_entity_poly.pdbx_strand_id
1 'polypeptide(L)'
;MTAVPGLDLANANDLSSPQIVGMLAMALRILHEVPIAVCPFEHRLEEHIAAAKNRVNVGLIDEADFDNERQGQTATDVLADLLSTLPETYDLVVIHGDACLPNFMANGSNFTGFIDCGR
;
A
#
# COMPACT_ATOMS: atom_id res chain seq x y z
N MET A 1 -20.84 -5.00 5.58
CA MET A 1 -20.37 -4.37 4.34
C MET A 1 -21.09 -4.99 3.16
N THR A 2 -21.44 -4.20 2.14
CA THR A 2 -21.95 -4.71 0.86
C THR A 2 -20.77 -5.02 -0.07
N ALA A 3 -20.95 -5.97 -1.00
CA ALA A 3 -19.91 -6.28 -1.98
C ALA A 3 -19.63 -5.08 -2.89
N VAL A 4 -18.36 -4.84 -3.19
CA VAL A 4 -17.94 -3.87 -4.22
C VAL A 4 -18.08 -4.56 -5.59
N PRO A 5 -18.77 -3.96 -6.58
CA PRO A 5 -18.98 -4.61 -7.87
C PRO A 5 -17.68 -4.83 -8.65
N GLY A 6 -17.58 -5.94 -9.40
CA GLY A 6 -16.49 -6.19 -10.34
C GLY A 6 -15.45 -7.20 -9.85
N LEU A 7 -14.27 -7.15 -10.45
CA LEU A 7 -13.08 -7.95 -10.11
C LEU A 7 -11.97 -7.02 -9.62
N ASP A 8 -11.06 -7.53 -8.81
CA ASP A 8 -9.86 -6.78 -8.48
C ASP A 8 -8.93 -6.64 -9.68
N LEU A 9 -8.06 -5.62 -9.67
CA LEU A 9 -7.17 -5.33 -10.79
C LEU A 9 -6.11 -6.41 -11.04
N ALA A 10 -5.84 -7.32 -10.10
CA ALA A 10 -4.95 -8.46 -10.35
C ALA A 10 -5.65 -9.59 -11.13
N ASN A 11 -6.98 -9.67 -11.04
CA ASN A 11 -7.80 -10.68 -11.71
C ASN A 11 -8.66 -10.14 -12.88
N ALA A 12 -8.57 -8.84 -13.19
CA ALA A 12 -9.26 -8.18 -14.30
C ALA A 12 -8.66 -8.56 -15.67
N ASN A 13 -8.87 -9.80 -16.10
CA ASN A 13 -8.28 -10.40 -17.30
C ASN A 13 -8.75 -9.74 -18.63
N ASP A 14 -9.81 -8.95 -18.59
CA ASP A 14 -10.35 -8.20 -19.73
C ASP A 14 -9.67 -6.83 -19.92
N LEU A 15 -8.79 -6.42 -19.00
CA LEU A 15 -8.03 -5.18 -19.07
C LEU A 15 -6.59 -5.43 -19.52
N SER A 16 -6.12 -4.60 -20.44
CA SER A 16 -4.69 -4.53 -20.77
C SER A 16 -3.89 -3.87 -19.65
N SER A 17 -2.59 -4.16 -19.57
CA SER A 17 -1.71 -3.55 -18.55
C SER A 17 -1.75 -2.01 -18.55
N PRO A 18 -1.78 -1.29 -19.70
CA PRO A 18 -1.96 0.16 -19.69
C PRO A 18 -3.30 0.62 -19.09
N GLN A 19 -4.38 -0.14 -19.28
CA GLN A 19 -5.67 0.17 -18.67
C GLN A 19 -5.63 -0.02 -17.15
N ILE A 20 -5.02 -1.11 -16.68
CA ILE A 20 -4.84 -1.39 -15.25
C ILE A 20 -4.01 -0.27 -14.60
N VAL A 21 -2.86 0.07 -15.17
CA VAL A 21 -1.99 1.15 -14.67
C VAL A 21 -2.72 2.49 -14.68
N GLY A 22 -3.43 2.81 -15.77
CA GLY A 22 -4.21 4.05 -15.87
C GLY A 22 -5.31 4.15 -14.81
N MET A 23 -5.99 3.03 -14.52
CA MET A 23 -7.03 2.99 -13.51
C MET A 23 -6.47 3.12 -12.09
N LEU A 24 -5.38 2.41 -11.78
CA LEU A 24 -4.70 2.50 -10.49
C LEU A 24 -4.18 3.93 -10.24
N ALA A 25 -3.52 4.53 -11.24
CA ALA A 25 -2.99 5.89 -11.14
C ALA A 25 -4.11 6.92 -10.93
N MET A 26 -5.24 6.77 -11.63
CA MET A 26 -6.40 7.63 -11.45
C MET A 26 -7.00 7.47 -10.05
N ALA A 27 -7.19 6.24 -9.56
CA ALA A 27 -7.74 5.97 -8.23
C ALA A 27 -6.84 6.52 -7.11
N LEU A 28 -5.53 6.30 -7.20
CA LEU A 28 -4.56 6.86 -6.25
C LEU A 28 -4.54 8.38 -6.28
N ARG A 29 -4.61 9.00 -7.45
CA ARG A 29 -4.68 10.46 -7.57
C ARG A 29 -5.92 11.02 -6.87
N ILE A 30 -7.09 10.42 -7.09
CA ILE A 30 -8.33 10.84 -6.43
C ILE A 30 -8.20 10.72 -4.91
N LEU A 31 -7.64 9.61 -4.42
CA LEU A 31 -7.44 9.39 -2.99
C LEU A 31 -6.48 10.42 -2.39
N HIS A 32 -5.35 10.68 -3.05
CA HIS A 32 -4.33 11.60 -2.58
C HIS A 32 -4.77 13.09 -2.66
N GLU A 33 -5.74 13.42 -3.51
CA GLU A 33 -6.34 14.76 -3.61
C GLU A 33 -7.33 15.06 -2.46
N VAL A 34 -7.71 14.07 -1.65
CA VAL A 34 -8.55 14.29 -0.45
C VAL A 34 -7.79 15.14 0.57
N PRO A 35 -8.37 16.25 1.06
CA PRO A 35 -7.69 17.09 2.06
C PRO A 35 -7.37 16.31 3.33
N ILE A 36 -6.10 16.29 3.74
CA ILE A 36 -5.68 15.57 4.96
C ILE A 36 -6.41 16.06 6.23
N ALA A 37 -6.84 17.32 6.26
CA ALA A 37 -7.57 17.92 7.37
C ALA A 37 -8.96 17.28 7.61
N VAL A 38 -9.51 16.54 6.65
CA VAL A 38 -10.77 15.80 6.82
C VAL A 38 -10.58 14.34 7.19
N CYS A 39 -9.34 13.82 7.17
CA CYS A 39 -9.05 12.46 7.56
C CYS A 39 -8.93 12.38 9.10
N PRO A 40 -9.76 11.59 9.79
CA PRO A 40 -9.69 11.44 11.25
C PRO A 40 -8.61 10.44 11.69
N PHE A 41 -7.94 9.78 10.74
CA PHE A 41 -6.92 8.77 11.00
C PHE A 41 -5.54 9.36 10.79
N GLU A 42 -4.68 9.18 11.79
CA GLU A 42 -3.29 9.60 11.73
C GLU A 42 -2.43 8.38 11.38
N HIS A 43 -1.71 8.45 10.25
CA HIS A 43 -0.85 7.38 9.74
C HIS A 43 0.57 7.92 9.58
N ARG A 44 1.22 8.17 10.72
CA ARG A 44 2.56 8.77 10.76
C ARG A 44 3.66 7.75 10.57
N LEU A 45 4.68 8.09 9.79
CA LEU A 45 5.79 7.18 9.50
C LEU A 45 6.49 6.69 10.78
N GLU A 46 6.60 7.54 11.81
CA GLU A 46 7.25 7.18 13.06
C GLU A 46 6.55 6.02 13.78
N GLU A 47 5.22 5.96 13.71
CA GLU A 47 4.42 4.88 14.30
C GLU A 47 4.61 3.56 13.54
N HIS A 48 4.67 3.64 12.21
CA HIS A 48 4.95 2.48 11.34
C HIS A 48 6.36 1.93 11.58
N ILE A 49 7.35 2.81 11.73
CA ILE A 49 8.72 2.41 12.07
C ILE A 49 8.76 1.75 13.45
N ALA A 50 8.04 2.29 14.45
CA ALA A 50 7.97 1.69 15.78
C ALA A 50 7.33 0.29 15.73
N ALA A 51 6.25 0.12 14.97
CA ALA A 51 5.62 -1.18 14.75
C ALA A 51 6.57 -2.16 14.04
N ALA A 52 7.26 -1.73 12.99
CA ALA A 52 8.25 -2.54 12.28
C ALA A 52 9.40 -3.00 13.20
N LYS A 53 9.97 -2.08 13.98
CA LYS A 53 11.01 -2.40 15.00
C LYS A 53 10.52 -3.47 15.97
N ASN A 54 9.30 -3.33 16.48
CA ASN A 54 8.74 -4.32 17.40
C ASN A 54 8.62 -5.70 16.73
N ARG A 55 8.07 -5.75 15.51
CA ARG A 55 7.92 -7.02 14.76
C ARG A 55 9.24 -7.71 14.48
N VAL A 56 10.31 -6.96 14.18
CA VAL A 56 11.67 -7.50 14.05
C VAL A 56 12.14 -8.06 15.39
N ASN A 57 12.02 -7.28 16.48
CA ASN A 57 12.48 -7.69 17.80
C ASN A 57 11.79 -8.96 18.32
N VAL A 58 10.51 -9.16 18.00
CA VAL A 58 9.76 -10.36 18.40
C VAL A 58 9.77 -11.48 17.36
N GLY A 59 10.52 -11.33 16.26
CA GLY A 59 10.69 -12.38 15.24
C GLY A 59 9.43 -12.68 14.42
N LEU A 60 8.59 -11.68 14.15
CA LEU A 60 7.33 -11.81 13.37
C LEU A 60 7.47 -11.45 11.89
N ILE A 61 8.71 -11.28 11.40
CA ILE A 61 8.98 -10.98 9.99
C ILE A 61 9.28 -12.29 9.26
N ASP A 62 8.57 -12.52 8.17
CA ASP A 62 8.84 -13.63 7.27
C ASP A 62 9.92 -13.20 6.26
N GLU A 63 11.17 -13.58 6.53
CA GLU A 63 12.32 -13.24 5.69
C GLU A 63 12.29 -13.95 4.33
N ALA A 64 11.52 -15.03 4.19
CA ALA A 64 11.37 -15.74 2.92
C ALA A 64 10.42 -15.01 1.94
N ASP A 65 9.56 -14.13 2.47
CA ASP A 65 8.59 -13.34 1.70
C ASP A 65 9.12 -11.93 1.34
N PHE A 66 10.43 -11.69 1.48
CA PHE A 66 11.05 -10.48 0.95
C PHE A 66 11.02 -10.43 -0.58
N ASP A 67 11.14 -9.22 -1.14
CA ASP A 67 11.28 -9.06 -2.58
C ASP A 67 12.67 -9.53 -3.05
N ASN A 68 12.80 -9.73 -4.36
CA ASN A 68 14.00 -10.31 -4.97
C ASN A 68 15.32 -9.59 -4.60
N GLU A 69 15.27 -8.27 -4.37
CA GLU A 69 16.45 -7.48 -4.01
C GLU A 69 16.93 -7.72 -2.57
N ARG A 70 16.02 -8.12 -1.67
CA ARG A 70 16.30 -8.37 -0.25
C ARG A 70 16.27 -9.85 0.13
N GLN A 71 16.03 -10.75 -0.83
CA GLN A 71 16.08 -12.20 -0.61
C GLN A 71 17.41 -12.64 0.00
N GLY A 72 17.32 -13.41 1.10
CA GLY A 72 18.47 -13.89 1.87
C GLY A 72 19.06 -12.89 2.88
N GLN A 73 18.54 -11.66 2.97
CA GLN A 73 18.87 -10.73 4.04
C GLN A 73 18.05 -11.02 5.30
N THR A 74 18.55 -10.59 6.46
CA THR A 74 17.78 -10.71 7.71
C THR A 74 16.85 -9.51 7.90
N ALA A 75 15.79 -9.69 8.69
CA ALA A 75 14.87 -8.61 9.05
C ALA A 75 15.58 -7.47 9.82
N THR A 76 16.69 -7.77 10.51
CA THR A 76 17.51 -6.77 11.19
C THR A 76 18.29 -5.92 10.20
N ASP A 77 18.85 -6.53 9.15
CA ASP A 77 19.60 -5.80 8.11
C ASP A 77 18.67 -4.87 7.33
N VAL A 78 17.50 -5.37 6.92
CA VAL A 78 16.48 -4.57 6.22
C VAL A 78 15.98 -3.42 7.09
N LEU A 79 15.79 -3.63 8.40
CA LEU A 79 15.42 -2.56 9.33
C LEU A 79 16.53 -1.51 9.46
N ALA A 80 17.79 -1.92 9.50
CA ALA A 80 18.91 -0.98 9.56
C ALA A 80 18.98 -0.10 8.29
N ASP A 81 18.80 -0.71 7.12
CA ASP A 81 18.76 -0.01 5.83
C ASP A 81 17.59 1.01 5.77
N LEU A 82 16.39 0.59 6.17
CA LEU A 82 15.22 1.48 6.29
C LEU A 82 15.50 2.71 7.16
N LEU A 83 16.14 2.52 8.31
CA LEU A 83 16.46 3.62 9.23
C LEU A 83 17.54 4.56 8.68
N SER A 84 18.43 4.06 7.82
CA SER A 84 19.48 4.87 7.19
C SER A 84 18.99 5.68 5.99
N THR A 85 17.82 5.34 5.44
CA THR A 85 17.24 5.90 4.21
C THR A 85 16.01 6.78 4.45
N LEU A 86 15.72 7.13 5.71
CA LEU A 86 14.58 7.98 6.05
C LEU A 86 14.65 9.34 5.34
N PRO A 87 13.53 9.80 4.73
CA PRO A 87 13.51 11.10 4.07
C PRO A 87 13.52 12.25 5.08
N GLU A 88 14.08 13.39 4.69
CA GLU A 88 14.10 14.60 5.53
C GLU A 88 12.75 15.34 5.54
N THR A 89 11.92 15.11 4.51
CA THR A 89 10.62 15.80 4.32
C THR A 89 9.55 14.82 3.88
N TYR A 90 8.28 15.16 4.16
CA TYR A 90 7.12 14.34 3.85
C TYR A 90 6.10 15.13 3.04
N ASP A 91 5.57 14.52 1.98
CA ASP A 91 4.38 14.99 1.27
C ASP A 91 3.16 14.23 1.80
N LEU A 92 2.37 14.89 2.65
CA LEU A 92 1.28 14.25 3.38
C LEU A 92 -0.01 14.26 2.56
N VAL A 93 -0.55 13.07 2.33
CA VAL A 93 -1.81 12.82 1.62
C VAL A 93 -2.61 11.75 2.34
N VAL A 94 -3.90 11.62 2.02
CA VAL A 94 -4.68 10.45 2.43
C VAL A 94 -4.21 9.25 1.63
N ILE A 95 -3.89 8.14 2.31
CA ILE A 95 -3.37 6.91 1.68
C ILE A 95 -4.33 5.73 1.92
N HIS A 96 -4.16 4.67 1.14
CA HIS A 96 -4.86 3.39 1.36
C HIS A 96 -4.18 2.53 2.45
N GLY A 97 -2.87 2.69 2.63
CA GLY A 97 -2.04 1.87 3.53
C GLY A 97 -1.62 0.49 2.97
N ASP A 98 -2.27 0.00 1.92
CA ASP A 98 -1.92 -1.23 1.18
C ASP A 98 -2.37 -1.16 -0.29
N ALA A 99 -1.71 -0.30 -1.06
CA ALA A 99 -2.13 0.05 -2.41
C ALA A 99 -1.70 -0.98 -3.49
N CYS A 100 -2.06 -2.26 -3.32
CA CYS A 100 -1.75 -3.34 -4.27
C CYS A 100 -2.93 -3.64 -5.22
N LEU A 101 -2.66 -4.23 -6.39
CA LEU A 101 -3.70 -4.52 -7.41
C LEU A 101 -4.93 -5.28 -6.88
N PRO A 102 -4.81 -6.28 -5.98
CA PRO A 102 -5.97 -6.96 -5.40
C PRO A 102 -6.93 -6.06 -4.60
N ASN A 103 -6.48 -4.88 -4.15
CA ASN A 103 -7.27 -3.99 -3.30
C ASN A 103 -8.05 -2.92 -4.07
N PHE A 104 -7.99 -2.95 -5.41
CA PHE A 104 -8.66 -1.99 -6.30
C PHE A 104 -9.63 -2.74 -7.19
N MET A 105 -10.90 -2.38 -7.15
CA MET A 105 -11.97 -3.06 -7.86
C MET A 105 -12.34 -2.34 -9.15
N ALA A 106 -12.64 -3.12 -10.19
CA ALA A 106 -13.06 -2.64 -11.50
C ALA A 106 -14.16 -3.50 -12.11
N ASN A 107 -15.07 -2.87 -12.85
CA ASN A 107 -16.04 -3.56 -13.71
C ASN A 107 -15.86 -3.09 -15.15
N GLY A 108 -15.16 -3.90 -15.95
CA GLY A 108 -14.61 -3.46 -17.22
C GLY A 108 -13.65 -2.29 -17.02
N SER A 109 -13.76 -1.25 -17.84
CA SER A 109 -12.91 -0.05 -17.74
C SER A 109 -13.34 0.96 -16.67
N ASN A 110 -14.27 0.59 -15.78
CA ASN A 110 -14.75 1.48 -14.72
C ASN A 110 -14.20 1.04 -13.36
N PHE A 111 -13.49 1.94 -12.67
CA PHE A 111 -13.13 1.75 -11.27
C PHE A 111 -14.39 1.76 -10.40
N THR A 112 -14.51 0.79 -9.48
CA THR A 112 -15.72 0.61 -8.65
C THR A 112 -15.47 0.79 -7.16
N GLY A 113 -14.22 0.75 -6.70
CA GLY A 113 -13.89 1.08 -5.32
C GLY A 113 -12.61 0.44 -4.79
N PHE A 114 -12.31 0.78 -3.54
CA PHE A 114 -11.22 0.21 -2.75
C PHE A 114 -11.76 -0.88 -1.82
N ILE A 115 -10.95 -1.89 -1.52
CA ILE A 115 -11.20 -2.87 -0.46
C ILE A 115 -9.97 -2.99 0.43
N ASP A 116 -10.14 -3.54 1.64
CA ASP A 116 -9.07 -3.69 2.63
C ASP A 116 -8.43 -2.34 3.10
N CYS A 117 -9.28 -1.33 3.31
CA CYS A 117 -8.87 0.00 3.79
C CYS A 117 -8.66 0.07 5.30
N GLY A 118 -8.07 -0.97 5.91
CA GLY A 118 -7.86 -1.07 7.36
C GLY A 118 -6.60 -0.38 7.88
N ARG A 119 -5.84 0.27 6.99
CA ARG A 119 -4.51 0.82 7.20
C ARG A 119 -4.40 2.26 6.69
#